data_AF-A0A165JHV8-F1
#
_entry.id   AF-A0A165JHV8-F1
#
_cell.length_a   1.000
_cell.length_b   1.000
_cell.length_c   1.000
_cell.angle_alpha   90.00
_cell.angle_beta   90.00
_cell.angle_gamma   90.00
#
_symmetry.space_group_name_H-M   'P 1'
#
loop_
_entity.id
_entity.type
_entity.pdbx_description
1 polymer ?
#
loop_
_entity_poly.entity_id
_entity_poly.type
_entity_poly.pdbx_seq_one_letter_code
_entity_poly.pdbx_strand_id
1 'polypeptide(L)'
;MKPLRPLLLALLCAAPFLAHAAPLDVTPDTLIERANLLRDARERPWDPTTGRLGNLRHVHIIANDCTVRVVSGAENRLFLGRGTFQVDDTTYGADRLGGSRPRLYDVTISAVQGASAIPRVGADNAAVCFTLQLATAHELLLRGDNLKVLFDRVDLPALRISLNPSHGMRLWFHGVRLGLLSVHSNASVVAGGTGQAQWLQLASAQRSTALLFHDMDARHAGVSATTTRTRFSIRIGADTEAGYYQPASAPGKIALEYPIWIDGPVSALKVPAGRVNPMPLTSALRDETRALQQDVMGLAGPRPVLPAPDPGAPPPPGAQAASGEPVSPRQRVSNVLQPLLPSGMTLGKIDLWKDGAALEGRAPDDAAVRQWVQVLERSGEVRNPQVAWVRREGDQVAYRVLVNFLCAAPGERSVCLPATGSAYTQQQVEDALRPVLGNGVTLTKLVLRDGKRGQLVELEGGGSEAEVRAALERVRQQIPWLTASSSGIGQGSFSALLRMVCAVPPPATPGICAAPEQRR
;
A
#
# COMPACT_ATOMS: atom_id res chain seq x y z
N MET A 1 70.35 1.41 18.69
CA MET A 1 69.18 1.69 19.54
C MET A 1 67.95 1.79 18.65
N LYS A 2 66.96 0.91 18.83
CA LYS A 2 65.55 1.12 18.44
C LYS A 2 64.83 1.67 19.68
N PRO A 3 63.79 2.52 19.55
CA PRO A 3 62.43 1.99 19.31
C PRO A 3 61.53 2.87 18.41
N LEU A 4 60.75 2.27 17.50
CA LEU A 4 59.27 2.10 17.55
C LEU A 4 58.43 3.26 16.94
N ARG A 5 57.91 3.00 15.73
CA ARG A 5 56.49 3.00 15.30
C ARG A 5 56.26 3.70 13.95
N PRO A 6 55.91 2.96 12.88
CA PRO A 6 55.08 3.49 11.81
C PRO A 6 53.62 3.41 12.26
N LEU A 7 52.98 4.57 12.40
CA LEU A 7 51.54 4.64 12.62
C LEU A 7 50.86 4.59 11.25
N LEU A 8 50.22 3.45 10.99
CA LEU A 8 49.03 3.25 10.17
C LEU A 8 48.51 4.53 9.46
N LEU A 9 48.77 4.63 8.16
CA LEU A 9 47.94 5.44 7.27
C LEU A 9 47.43 4.55 6.13
N ALA A 10 46.10 4.53 6.03
CA ALA A 10 45.30 4.15 4.87
C ALA A 10 45.19 2.66 4.50
N LEU A 11 45.04 1.80 5.51
CA LEU A 11 44.05 0.71 5.45
C LEU A 11 42.76 1.25 6.08
N LEU A 12 42.07 2.14 5.36
CA LEU A 12 40.69 2.52 5.66
C LEU A 12 39.83 1.97 4.52
N CYS A 13 39.39 0.75 4.80
CA CYS A 13 38.09 0.20 4.45
C CYS A 13 37.45 0.79 3.20
N ALA A 14 37.51 -0.01 2.12
CA ALA A 14 36.37 -0.18 1.24
C ALA A 14 35.13 -0.48 2.10
N ALA A 15 34.43 0.56 2.55
CA ALA A 15 33.03 0.43 2.86
C ALA A 15 32.37 0.07 1.52
N PRO A 16 31.70 -1.08 1.38
CA PRO A 16 30.80 -1.22 0.26
C PRO A 16 29.82 -0.08 0.42
N PHE A 17 29.76 0.80 -0.58
CA PHE A 17 28.63 1.70 -0.71
C PHE A 17 27.40 0.79 -0.76
N LEU A 18 26.74 0.63 0.39
CA LEU A 18 25.33 0.31 0.45
C LEU A 18 24.67 1.50 -0.21
N ALA A 19 24.65 1.47 -1.55
CA ALA A 19 23.79 2.31 -2.34
C ALA A 19 22.40 2.04 -1.79
N HIS A 20 21.93 2.94 -0.93
CA HIS A 20 20.57 2.89 -0.47
C HIS A 20 19.75 2.97 -1.75
N ALA A 21 19.04 1.88 -2.03
CA ALA A 21 18.01 1.81 -3.04
C ALA A 21 17.27 3.16 -3.06
N ALA A 22 17.28 3.86 -4.20
CA ALA A 22 16.53 5.10 -4.29
C ALA A 22 15.08 4.74 -3.91
N PRO A 23 14.48 5.42 -2.91
CA PRO A 23 13.14 5.09 -2.48
C PRO A 23 12.22 5.13 -3.70
N LEU A 24 11.32 4.15 -3.81
CA LEU A 24 10.32 4.17 -4.88
C LEU A 24 9.62 5.53 -4.86
N ASP A 25 9.16 5.98 -6.02
CA ASP A 25 8.29 7.14 -6.07
C ASP A 25 7.13 6.90 -5.11
N VAL A 26 6.97 7.81 -4.15
CA VAL A 26 5.88 7.71 -3.19
C VAL A 26 4.61 7.99 -3.96
N THR A 27 3.82 6.94 -4.18
CA THR A 27 2.54 6.96 -4.88
C THR A 27 1.39 6.74 -3.90
N PRO A 28 0.14 7.05 -4.28
CA PRO A 28 -1.03 6.75 -3.46
C PRO A 28 -1.06 5.30 -2.97
N ASP A 29 -0.69 4.34 -3.82
CA ASP A 29 -0.66 2.91 -3.48
C ASP A 29 0.38 2.58 -2.40
N THR A 30 1.59 3.16 -2.49
CA THR A 30 2.63 2.95 -1.47
C THR A 30 2.25 3.56 -0.12
N LEU A 31 1.48 4.64 -0.13
CA LEU A 31 0.97 5.30 1.09
C LEU A 31 -0.16 4.48 1.72
N ILE A 32 -1.03 3.88 0.92
CA ILE A 32 -2.05 2.92 1.38
C ILE A 32 -1.37 1.66 1.96
N GLU A 33 -0.33 1.14 1.33
CA GLU A 33 0.47 0.05 1.90
C GLU A 33 1.08 0.42 3.24
N ARG A 34 1.68 1.60 3.36
CA ARG A 34 2.24 2.09 4.63
C ARG A 34 1.17 2.20 5.71
N ALA A 35 -0.04 2.66 5.37
CA ALA A 35 -1.17 2.68 6.30
C ALA A 35 -1.59 1.26 6.73
N ASN A 36 -1.62 0.30 5.79
CA ASN A 36 -1.91 -1.11 6.10
C ASN A 36 -0.84 -1.70 7.02
N LEU A 37 0.43 -1.45 6.77
CA LEU A 37 1.52 -1.93 7.62
C LEU A 37 1.48 -1.31 9.02
N LEU A 38 1.20 -0.01 9.14
CA LEU A 38 1.03 0.66 10.43
C LEU A 38 -0.11 0.05 11.24
N ARG A 39 -1.18 -0.37 10.55
CA ARG A 39 -2.31 -1.08 11.16
C ARG A 39 -1.90 -2.48 11.62
N ASP A 40 -1.27 -3.24 10.73
CA ASP A 40 -0.94 -4.66 10.94
C ASP A 40 0.32 -4.85 11.83
N ALA A 41 1.06 -3.79 12.14
CA ALA A 41 2.26 -3.85 12.98
C ALA A 41 1.97 -4.25 14.44
N ARG A 42 0.74 -4.04 14.93
CA ARG A 42 0.37 -4.31 16.33
C ARG A 42 -1.12 -4.56 16.48
N GLU A 43 -1.50 -5.52 17.32
CA GLU A 43 -2.88 -5.69 17.77
C GLU A 43 -3.29 -4.55 18.73
N ARG A 44 -4.37 -3.84 18.41
CA ARG A 44 -4.94 -2.79 19.27
C ARG A 44 -6.15 -3.35 20.04
N PRO A 45 -6.40 -2.90 21.29
CA PRO A 45 -7.53 -3.37 22.06
C PRO A 45 -8.87 -3.15 21.35
N TRP A 46 -9.68 -4.19 21.29
CA TRP A 46 -11.04 -4.17 20.77
C TRP A 46 -12.02 -4.31 21.94
N ASP A 47 -12.77 -3.24 22.20
CA ASP A 47 -13.91 -3.22 23.11
C ASP A 47 -14.81 -2.04 22.72
N PRO A 48 -15.72 -2.24 21.74
CA PRO A 48 -16.56 -1.17 21.20
C PRO A 48 -17.50 -0.59 22.26
N THR A 49 -17.84 -1.35 23.31
CA THR A 49 -18.73 -0.89 24.38
C THR A 49 -18.10 0.22 25.22
N THR A 50 -16.76 0.21 25.36
CA THR A 50 -15.99 1.26 26.02
C THR A 50 -15.31 2.21 25.02
N GLY A 51 -15.67 2.10 23.74
CA GLY A 51 -15.18 2.95 22.65
C GLY A 51 -13.81 2.56 22.10
N ARG A 52 -13.23 1.41 22.46
CA ARG A 52 -11.95 0.93 21.91
C ARG A 52 -12.20 0.17 20.61
N LEU A 53 -11.60 0.63 19.52
CA LEU A 53 -12.01 0.24 18.16
C LEU A 53 -11.05 -0.72 17.46
N GLY A 54 -10.08 -1.30 18.16
CA GLY A 54 -9.14 -2.28 17.60
C GLY A 54 -8.33 -1.72 16.43
N ASN A 55 -7.93 -2.58 15.50
CA ASN A 55 -7.24 -2.20 14.27
C ASN A 55 -8.22 -1.85 13.16
N LEU A 56 -8.54 -0.56 13.06
CA LEU A 56 -9.50 -0.05 12.08
C LEU A 56 -8.97 -0.13 10.65
N ARG A 57 -9.78 -0.70 9.76
CA ARG A 57 -9.62 -0.65 8.31
C ARG A 57 -10.57 0.40 7.73
N HIS A 58 -11.88 0.24 7.89
CA HIS A 58 -12.90 1.18 7.46
C HIS A 58 -13.68 1.78 8.65
N VAL A 59 -14.03 3.06 8.55
CA VAL A 59 -14.92 3.73 9.53
C VAL A 59 -16.07 4.40 8.80
N HIS A 60 -17.30 3.98 9.10
CA HIS A 60 -18.52 4.61 8.60
C HIS A 60 -19.15 5.47 9.70
N ILE A 61 -19.27 6.77 9.46
CA ILE A 61 -19.95 7.69 10.38
C ILE A 61 -21.30 8.06 9.79
N ILE A 62 -22.36 7.76 10.52
CA ILE A 62 -23.75 8.12 10.19
C ILE A 62 -24.29 9.04 11.28
N ALA A 63 -24.31 10.35 11.02
CA ALA A 63 -24.74 11.33 12.02
C ALA A 63 -25.37 12.57 11.37
N ASN A 64 -26.66 12.79 11.64
CA ASN A 64 -27.38 14.00 11.21
C ASN A 64 -27.22 15.12 12.26
N ASP A 65 -27.22 16.37 11.79
CA ASP A 65 -27.21 17.59 12.63
C ASP A 65 -26.13 17.57 13.72
N CYS A 66 -24.96 17.07 13.32
CA CYS A 66 -23.91 16.68 14.24
C CYS A 66 -22.58 17.32 13.87
N THR A 67 -21.82 17.74 14.89
CA THR A 67 -20.41 18.12 14.74
C THR A 67 -19.54 16.98 15.27
N VAL A 68 -18.66 16.44 14.43
CA VAL A 68 -17.72 15.37 14.78
C VAL A 68 -16.30 15.92 14.72
N ARG A 69 -15.48 15.58 15.71
CA ARG A 69 -14.05 15.87 15.69
C ARG A 69 -13.25 14.58 15.46
N VAL A 70 -12.29 14.62 14.54
CA VAL A 70 -11.33 13.55 14.29
C VAL A 70 -9.94 14.06 14.62
N VAL A 71 -9.18 13.29 15.40
CA VAL A 71 -7.83 13.62 15.86
C VAL A 71 -6.91 12.41 15.72
N SER A 72 -5.60 12.63 15.55
CA SER A 72 -4.63 11.52 15.64
C SER A 72 -4.32 11.14 17.08
N GLY A 73 -3.99 9.86 17.29
CA GLY A 73 -3.59 9.33 18.58
C GLY A 73 -2.89 7.98 18.52
N ALA A 74 -2.46 7.46 19.66
CA ALA A 74 -1.78 6.17 19.76
C ALA A 74 -2.74 4.96 19.60
N GLU A 75 -4.03 5.18 19.88
CA GLU A 75 -5.08 4.17 19.77
C GLU A 75 -6.22 4.63 18.85
N ASN A 76 -7.07 3.68 18.45
CA ASN A 76 -8.36 3.98 17.83
C ASN A 76 -9.42 3.99 18.93
N ARG A 77 -9.94 5.17 19.26
CA ARG A 77 -10.86 5.33 20.37
C ARG A 77 -11.94 6.36 20.10
N LEU A 78 -13.17 6.03 20.48
CA LEU A 78 -14.33 6.90 20.44
C LEU A 78 -14.57 7.50 21.81
N PHE A 79 -14.80 8.81 21.85
CA PHE A 79 -15.19 9.55 23.04
C PHE A 79 -16.48 10.32 22.78
N LEU A 80 -17.47 10.18 23.64
CA LEU A 80 -18.75 10.88 23.48
C LEU A 80 -18.65 12.34 23.93
N GLY A 81 -19.35 13.21 23.19
CA GLY A 81 -19.63 14.59 23.55
C GLY A 81 -21.11 14.74 23.89
N ARG A 82 -21.94 15.16 22.93
CA ARG A 82 -23.42 15.22 23.05
C ARG A 82 -24.10 13.98 22.44
N GLY A 83 -25.20 13.57 23.07
CA GLY A 83 -26.01 12.44 22.60
C GLY A 83 -25.43 11.08 23.00
N THR A 84 -25.94 10.04 22.35
CA THR A 84 -25.54 8.64 22.52
C THR A 84 -25.27 8.04 21.15
N PHE A 85 -24.13 7.36 21.02
CA PHE A 85 -23.72 6.66 19.81
C PHE A 85 -23.33 5.23 20.16
N GLN A 86 -23.51 4.35 19.20
CA GLN A 86 -23.03 2.97 19.25
C GLN A 86 -21.97 2.72 18.18
N VAL A 87 -21.28 1.59 18.33
CA VAL A 87 -20.26 1.11 17.40
C VAL A 87 -20.60 -0.33 17.03
N ASP A 88 -20.86 -0.56 15.75
CA ASP A 88 -21.17 -1.89 15.23
C ASP A 88 -19.99 -2.46 14.42
N ASP A 89 -19.60 -3.71 14.69
CA ASP A 89 -18.64 -4.46 13.87
C ASP A 89 -19.31 -4.95 12.58
N THR A 90 -18.95 -4.32 11.48
CA THR A 90 -19.44 -4.61 10.13
C THR A 90 -18.44 -5.41 9.29
N THR A 91 -17.42 -5.98 9.92
CA THR A 91 -16.37 -6.77 9.24
C THR A 91 -16.96 -7.98 8.53
N TYR A 92 -16.64 -8.11 7.25
CA TYR A 92 -17.11 -9.20 6.38
C TYR A 92 -16.65 -10.57 6.89
N GLY A 93 -17.54 -11.57 6.87
CA GLY A 93 -17.34 -12.86 7.55
C GLY A 93 -16.12 -13.68 7.11
N ALA A 94 -15.60 -13.47 5.90
CA ALA A 94 -14.39 -14.16 5.40
C ALA A 94 -13.10 -13.70 6.11
N ASP A 95 -13.07 -12.47 6.63
CA ASP A 95 -11.93 -11.91 7.37
C ASP A 95 -11.89 -12.40 8.84
N ARG A 96 -12.88 -13.20 9.28
CA ARG A 96 -12.97 -13.74 10.65
C ARG A 96 -12.24 -15.07 10.84
N LEU A 97 -11.78 -15.71 9.74
CA LEU A 97 -11.13 -17.01 9.79
C LEU A 97 -9.62 -16.84 10.03
N GLY A 98 -9.15 -17.43 11.13
CA GLY A 98 -7.90 -17.09 11.81
C GLY A 98 -6.62 -17.38 11.02
N GLY A 99 -5.76 -16.37 11.01
CA GLY A 99 -4.32 -16.50 10.82
C GLY A 99 -3.59 -15.77 11.94
N SER A 100 -2.27 -15.87 12.00
CA SER A 100 -1.39 -15.18 12.97
C SER A 100 -1.29 -13.66 12.78
N ARG A 101 -2.17 -13.06 11.97
CA ARG A 101 -2.19 -11.61 11.68
C ARG A 101 -3.18 -10.90 12.61
N PRO A 102 -2.91 -9.63 12.97
CA PRO A 102 -3.85 -8.83 13.75
C PRO A 102 -5.26 -8.79 13.14
N ARG A 103 -6.29 -8.81 13.98
CA ARG A 103 -7.69 -8.78 13.49
C ARG A 103 -8.02 -7.38 12.99
N LEU A 104 -8.64 -7.31 11.81
CA LEU A 104 -9.06 -6.03 11.21
C LEU A 104 -10.55 -5.77 11.51
N TYR A 105 -10.89 -4.50 11.69
CA TYR A 105 -12.26 -4.08 12.00
C TYR A 105 -12.76 -3.03 11.03
N ASP A 106 -13.95 -3.27 10.50
CA ASP A 106 -14.77 -2.27 9.81
C ASP A 106 -15.90 -1.85 10.75
N VAL A 107 -15.94 -0.58 11.14
CA VAL A 107 -16.90 -0.11 12.15
C VAL A 107 -17.90 0.87 11.55
N THR A 108 -19.15 0.77 12.00
CA THR A 108 -20.16 1.80 11.79
C THR A 108 -20.45 2.50 13.12
N ILE A 109 -20.34 3.83 13.13
CA ILE A 109 -20.66 4.70 14.26
C ILE A 109 -21.96 5.43 13.92
N SER A 110 -22.99 5.21 14.71
CA SER A 110 -24.34 5.76 14.46
C SER A 110 -25.02 6.18 15.77
N ALA A 111 -25.96 7.11 15.67
CA ALA A 111 -26.74 7.55 16.82
C ALA A 111 -27.69 6.44 17.29
N VAL A 112 -27.86 6.30 18.61
CA VAL A 112 -28.77 5.34 19.23
C VAL A 112 -29.52 5.99 20.40
N GLN A 113 -30.65 5.41 20.79
CA GLN A 113 -31.35 5.76 22.02
C GLN A 113 -30.85 4.88 23.18
N GLY A 114 -30.66 5.49 24.35
CA GLY A 114 -30.29 4.79 25.58
C GLY A 114 -28.95 5.22 26.17
N ALA A 115 -28.49 4.45 27.16
CA ALA A 115 -27.20 4.67 27.81
C ALA A 115 -26.06 4.06 26.98
N SER A 116 -24.92 4.73 26.96
CA SER A 116 -23.68 4.21 26.37
C SER A 116 -22.58 4.23 27.43
N ALA A 117 -21.81 3.15 27.50
CA ALA A 117 -20.65 3.02 28.38
C ALA A 117 -19.38 3.65 27.78
N ILE A 118 -19.48 4.22 26.57
CA ILE A 118 -18.36 4.93 25.94
C ILE A 118 -18.04 6.18 26.76
N PRO A 119 -16.76 6.38 27.13
CA PRO A 119 -16.35 7.49 27.97
C PRO A 119 -16.62 8.83 27.29
N ARG A 120 -16.96 9.83 28.12
CA ARG A 120 -17.00 11.23 27.72
C ARG A 120 -15.67 11.88 28.06
N VAL A 121 -15.20 12.79 27.21
CA VAL A 121 -13.99 13.60 27.46
C VAL A 121 -14.42 15.05 27.56
N GLY A 122 -13.70 15.89 28.33
CA GLY A 122 -13.87 17.35 28.40
C GLY A 122 -15.06 17.86 29.22
N ALA A 123 -14.86 18.96 29.97
CA ALA A 123 -15.91 19.61 30.77
C ALA A 123 -16.95 20.39 29.91
N ASP A 124 -16.56 20.82 28.71
CA ASP A 124 -17.38 21.67 27.81
C ASP A 124 -17.85 20.95 26.52
N ASN A 125 -17.80 19.62 26.48
CA ASN A 125 -17.95 18.83 25.25
C ASN A 125 -19.40 18.64 24.75
N ALA A 126 -20.30 19.59 25.01
CA ALA A 126 -21.60 19.67 24.36
C ALA A 126 -21.51 20.16 22.89
N ALA A 127 -20.37 20.75 22.50
CA ALA A 127 -20.15 21.34 21.18
C ALA A 127 -20.07 20.30 20.04
N VAL A 128 -19.51 19.11 20.33
CA VAL A 128 -19.42 17.99 19.39
C VAL A 128 -20.28 16.83 19.85
N CYS A 129 -20.75 16.00 18.93
CA CYS A 129 -21.42 14.75 19.29
C CYS A 129 -20.43 13.72 19.82
N PHE A 130 -19.27 13.63 19.17
CA PHE A 130 -18.19 12.74 19.60
C PHE A 130 -16.84 13.18 19.01
N THR A 131 -15.77 12.72 19.66
CA THR A 131 -14.40 12.80 19.17
C THR A 131 -13.91 11.40 18.83
N LEU A 132 -13.43 11.22 17.61
CA LEU A 132 -12.80 10.00 17.12
C LEU A 132 -11.28 10.19 17.10
N GLN A 133 -10.58 9.46 17.96
CA GLN A 133 -9.13 9.34 17.94
C GLN A 133 -8.74 8.22 16.97
N LEU A 134 -7.89 8.53 15.99
CA LEU A 134 -7.39 7.58 14.99
C LEU A 134 -5.88 7.38 15.14
N ALA A 135 -5.51 6.11 15.31
CA ALA A 135 -4.15 5.62 15.11
C ALA A 135 -4.00 4.91 13.76
N THR A 136 -5.09 4.28 13.32
CA THR A 136 -5.22 3.55 12.06
C THR A 136 -6.61 3.81 11.48
N ALA A 137 -6.88 3.24 10.30
CA ALA A 137 -7.93 3.59 9.35
C ALA A 137 -7.40 4.54 8.28
N HIS A 138 -7.54 4.11 7.03
CA HIS A 138 -7.26 4.95 5.88
C HIS A 138 -8.48 5.13 4.99
N GLU A 139 -9.64 4.57 5.34
CA GLU A 139 -10.90 4.85 4.65
C GLU A 139 -12.01 5.25 5.63
N LEU A 140 -12.60 6.42 5.38
CA LEU A 140 -13.74 6.95 6.09
C LEU A 140 -14.91 7.10 5.11
N LEU A 141 -16.07 6.60 5.52
CA LEU A 141 -17.33 6.82 4.84
C LEU A 141 -18.16 7.75 5.71
N LEU A 142 -18.57 8.90 5.18
CA LEU A 142 -19.34 9.89 5.93
C LEU A 142 -20.72 10.03 5.33
N ARG A 143 -21.74 10.01 6.18
CA ARG A 143 -23.14 10.21 5.82
C ARG A 143 -23.85 10.99 6.93
N GLY A 144 -24.70 11.93 6.52
CA GLY A 144 -25.61 12.61 7.41
C GLY A 144 -25.90 14.03 6.98
N ASP A 145 -27.16 14.43 7.10
CA ASP A 145 -27.59 15.78 6.76
C ASP A 145 -27.05 16.77 7.79
N ASN A 146 -26.55 17.91 7.31
CA ASN A 146 -25.90 18.96 8.09
C ASN A 146 -24.69 18.49 8.94
N LEU A 147 -24.12 17.33 8.63
CA LEU A 147 -22.93 16.79 9.29
C LEU A 147 -21.74 17.74 9.11
N LYS A 148 -21.12 18.14 10.21
CA LYS A 148 -19.88 18.91 10.24
C LYS A 148 -18.76 18.04 10.77
N VAL A 149 -17.64 17.96 10.06
CA VAL A 149 -16.49 17.15 10.50
C VAL A 149 -15.22 18.01 10.51
N LEU A 150 -14.60 18.09 11.68
CA LEU A 150 -13.30 18.72 11.87
C LEU A 150 -12.22 17.63 11.96
N PHE A 151 -11.28 17.62 11.03
CA PHE A 151 -10.03 16.86 11.12
C PHE A 151 -8.96 17.75 11.76
N ASP A 152 -8.74 17.62 13.06
CA ASP A 152 -7.88 18.48 13.86
C ASP A 152 -6.48 17.87 14.02
N ARG A 153 -5.53 18.41 13.25
CA ARG A 153 -4.11 18.02 13.24
C ARG A 153 -3.90 16.52 13.08
N VAL A 154 -4.69 15.93 12.19
CA VAL A 154 -4.57 14.52 11.84
C VAL A 154 -3.27 14.29 11.07
N ASP A 155 -2.53 13.29 11.52
CA ASP A 155 -1.27 12.80 10.98
C ASP A 155 -1.38 11.30 10.71
N LEU A 156 -1.44 10.92 9.43
CA LEU A 156 -1.62 9.55 8.96
C LEU A 156 -0.95 9.35 7.58
N PRO A 157 -0.44 8.15 7.26
CA PRO A 157 0.12 7.88 5.94
C PRO A 157 -0.90 8.06 4.81
N ALA A 158 -2.16 7.70 5.03
CA ALA A 158 -3.23 7.83 4.05
C ALA A 158 -4.58 8.04 4.74
N LEU A 159 -5.41 8.89 4.15
CA LEU A 159 -6.79 9.13 4.53
C LEU A 159 -7.64 9.32 3.26
N ARG A 160 -8.50 8.35 2.97
CA ARG A 160 -9.48 8.36 1.90
C ARG A 160 -10.86 8.57 2.50
N ILE A 161 -11.61 9.50 1.95
CA ILE A 161 -12.91 9.91 2.46
C ILE A 161 -13.91 9.80 1.33
N SER A 162 -14.95 9.02 1.55
CA SER A 162 -16.11 8.93 0.68
C SER A 162 -17.30 9.61 1.35
N LEU A 163 -17.89 10.59 0.67
CA LEU A 163 -19.04 11.34 1.16
C LEU A 163 -20.28 10.82 0.45
N ASN A 164 -21.11 10.09 1.19
CA ASN A 164 -22.34 9.52 0.67
C ASN A 164 -23.44 10.57 0.54
N PRO A 165 -24.43 10.36 -0.34
CA PRO A 165 -25.52 11.32 -0.56
C PRO A 165 -26.12 11.85 0.74
N SER A 166 -26.00 13.16 0.93
CA SER A 166 -26.47 13.92 2.10
C SER A 166 -26.48 15.41 1.72
N HIS A 167 -27.18 16.22 2.51
CA HIS A 167 -27.33 17.65 2.31
C HIS A 167 -26.56 18.46 3.37
N GLY A 168 -26.02 19.62 2.98
CA GLY A 168 -25.45 20.59 3.93
C GLY A 168 -24.19 20.13 4.67
N MET A 169 -23.50 19.10 4.19
CA MET A 169 -22.28 18.59 4.83
C MET A 169 -21.17 19.63 4.78
N ARG A 170 -20.38 19.74 5.86
CA ARG A 170 -19.22 20.64 5.92
C ARG A 170 -18.00 19.96 6.53
N LEU A 171 -16.87 20.02 5.84
CA LEU A 171 -15.63 19.40 6.30
C LEU A 171 -14.52 20.45 6.40
N TRP A 172 -13.76 20.41 7.49
CA TRP A 172 -12.57 21.22 7.64
C TRP A 172 -11.37 20.40 8.09
N PHE A 173 -10.26 20.50 7.37
CA PHE A 173 -8.97 19.92 7.77
C PHE A 173 -8.09 21.03 8.37
N HIS A 174 -7.77 20.92 9.65
CA HIS A 174 -7.01 21.93 10.37
C HIS A 174 -5.58 21.45 10.66
N GLY A 175 -4.58 22.02 9.98
CA GLY A 175 -3.17 21.74 10.23
C GLY A 175 -2.80 20.26 10.12
N VAL A 176 -3.36 19.56 9.13
CA VAL A 176 -3.13 18.12 8.94
C VAL A 176 -1.76 17.85 8.30
N ARG A 177 -1.23 16.64 8.50
CA ARG A 177 -0.02 16.14 7.84
C ARG A 177 -0.31 14.75 7.28
N LEU A 178 -0.61 14.67 6.00
CA LEU A 178 -1.05 13.43 5.37
C LEU A 178 -0.08 13.01 4.25
N GLY A 179 0.18 11.72 4.13
CA GLY A 179 0.78 11.22 2.90
C GLY A 179 -0.22 11.35 1.75
N LEU A 180 -1.35 10.65 1.85
CA LEU A 180 -2.47 10.74 0.89
C LEU A 180 -3.70 11.35 1.58
N LEU A 181 -4.28 12.39 0.97
CA LEU A 181 -5.65 12.84 1.22
C LEU A 181 -6.47 12.64 -0.04
N SER A 182 -7.43 11.71 0.00
CA SER A 182 -8.39 11.51 -1.09
C SER A 182 -9.79 11.85 -0.61
N VAL A 183 -10.48 12.79 -1.25
CA VAL A 183 -11.88 13.14 -0.94
C VAL A 183 -12.74 12.90 -2.16
N HIS A 184 -13.62 11.91 -2.10
CA HIS A 184 -14.61 11.61 -3.13
C HIS A 184 -16.01 11.95 -2.63
N SER A 185 -16.74 12.78 -3.39
CA SER A 185 -18.08 13.22 -3.00
C SER A 185 -19.17 12.77 -3.95
N ASN A 186 -20.23 12.19 -3.40
CA ASN A 186 -21.53 12.07 -4.03
C ASN A 186 -22.60 12.88 -3.26
N ALA A 187 -22.16 13.86 -2.45
CA ALA A 187 -22.98 14.61 -1.51
C ALA A 187 -22.93 16.13 -1.78
N SER A 188 -23.95 16.85 -1.29
CA SER A 188 -23.89 18.31 -1.26
C SER A 188 -23.00 18.74 -0.10
N VAL A 189 -21.72 18.97 -0.38
CA VAL A 189 -20.68 19.24 0.62
C VAL A 189 -19.90 20.50 0.29
N VAL A 190 -19.49 21.22 1.32
CA VAL A 190 -18.41 22.21 1.26
C VAL A 190 -17.26 21.71 2.13
N ALA A 191 -16.11 21.43 1.55
CA ALA A 191 -14.93 20.95 2.26
C ALA A 191 -13.73 21.84 1.97
N GLY A 192 -12.83 21.99 2.93
CA GLY A 192 -11.57 22.71 2.72
C GLY A 192 -10.58 22.43 3.85
N GLY A 193 -9.39 23.00 3.77
CA GLY A 193 -8.45 22.83 4.86
C GLY A 193 -7.06 23.39 4.64
N THR A 194 -6.25 23.21 5.66
CA THR A 194 -4.89 23.72 5.84
C THR A 194 -3.96 22.58 6.25
N GLY A 195 -2.67 22.75 6.02
CA GLY A 195 -1.64 21.77 6.35
C GLY A 195 -0.97 21.21 5.11
N GLN A 196 -0.49 19.97 5.19
CA GLN A 196 0.34 19.35 4.16
C GLN A 196 -0.24 17.99 3.73
N ALA A 197 -0.24 17.75 2.43
CA ALA A 197 -0.51 16.46 1.82
C ALA A 197 0.60 16.12 0.81
N GLN A 198 1.11 14.88 0.79
CA GLN A 198 1.99 14.51 -0.33
C GLN A 198 1.17 14.31 -1.61
N TRP A 199 0.02 13.66 -1.51
CA TRP A 199 -0.94 13.49 -2.59
C TRP A 199 -2.31 14.00 -2.16
N LEU A 200 -2.83 14.98 -2.90
CA LEU A 200 -4.19 15.49 -2.75
C LEU A 200 -5.03 15.02 -3.94
N GLN A 201 -6.05 14.22 -3.70
CA GLN A 201 -6.97 13.71 -4.72
C GLN A 201 -8.39 14.15 -4.40
N LEU A 202 -8.99 14.97 -5.25
CA LEU A 202 -10.33 15.51 -5.06
C LEU A 202 -11.23 15.00 -6.18
N ALA A 203 -12.38 14.43 -5.82
CA ALA A 203 -13.32 13.91 -6.79
C ALA A 203 -14.77 14.23 -6.40
N SER A 204 -15.63 14.50 -7.39
CA SER A 204 -17.07 14.57 -7.14
C SER A 204 -17.92 14.09 -8.31
N ALA A 205 -19.04 13.46 -7.96
CA ALA A 205 -20.15 13.15 -8.87
C ALA A 205 -21.39 14.01 -8.60
N GLN A 206 -21.29 15.01 -7.69
CA GLN A 206 -22.41 15.86 -7.26
C GLN A 206 -22.21 17.34 -7.62
N ARG A 207 -23.27 17.97 -8.18
CA ARG A 207 -23.24 19.32 -8.76
C ARG A 207 -23.09 20.42 -7.72
N SER A 208 -23.57 20.18 -6.50
CA SER A 208 -23.53 21.14 -5.38
C SER A 208 -22.34 20.92 -4.44
N THR A 209 -21.32 20.17 -4.88
CA THR A 209 -20.07 20.00 -4.13
C THR A 209 -19.10 21.17 -4.36
N ALA A 210 -18.45 21.62 -3.28
CA ALA A 210 -17.29 22.51 -3.32
C ALA A 210 -16.14 21.92 -2.48
N LEU A 211 -14.99 21.66 -3.12
CA LEU A 211 -13.78 21.17 -2.47
C LEU A 211 -12.68 22.23 -2.59
N LEU A 212 -12.48 23.00 -1.52
CA LEU A 212 -11.72 24.25 -1.46
C LEU A 212 -10.41 24.09 -0.66
N PHE A 213 -9.39 23.55 -1.30
CA PHE A 213 -8.10 23.16 -0.69
C PHE A 213 -6.93 24.06 -1.13
N HIS A 214 -7.19 25.32 -1.48
CA HIS A 214 -6.13 26.26 -1.86
C HIS A 214 -5.23 26.71 -0.70
N ASP A 215 -5.62 26.47 0.56
CA ASP A 215 -4.77 26.73 1.73
C ASP A 215 -3.97 25.49 2.17
N MET A 216 -4.03 24.39 1.41
CA MET A 216 -3.28 23.17 1.67
C MET A 216 -2.06 23.05 0.74
N ASP A 217 -0.91 22.73 1.32
CA ASP A 217 0.31 22.47 0.58
C ASP A 217 0.34 21.03 0.09
N ALA A 218 0.30 20.84 -1.23
CA ALA A 218 0.35 19.53 -1.86
C ALA A 218 1.60 19.36 -2.74
N ARG A 219 2.29 18.22 -2.65
CA ARG A 219 3.34 17.85 -3.62
C ARG A 219 2.74 17.37 -4.93
N HIS A 220 1.71 16.53 -4.87
CA HIS A 220 0.93 16.10 -6.01
C HIS A 220 -0.53 16.48 -5.80
N ALA A 221 -1.15 17.11 -6.78
CA ALA A 221 -2.56 17.51 -6.71
C ALA A 221 -3.32 16.98 -7.93
N GLY A 222 -4.44 16.32 -7.68
CA GLY A 222 -5.33 15.80 -8.70
C GLY A 222 -6.78 16.11 -8.40
N VAL A 223 -7.52 16.54 -9.42
CA VAL A 223 -8.96 16.74 -9.36
C VAL A 223 -9.67 15.95 -10.45
N SER A 224 -10.88 15.50 -10.14
CA SER A 224 -11.76 14.77 -11.06
C SER A 224 -13.22 15.13 -10.82
N ALA A 225 -14.02 15.22 -11.87
CA ALA A 225 -15.46 15.40 -11.74
C ALA A 225 -16.19 14.52 -12.75
N THR A 226 -17.37 14.01 -12.40
CA THR A 226 -18.25 13.37 -13.40
C THR A 226 -19.47 14.22 -13.73
N THR A 227 -19.65 15.34 -13.03
CA THR A 227 -20.79 16.24 -13.20
C THR A 227 -20.34 17.70 -13.23
N THR A 228 -21.15 18.54 -13.88
CA THR A 228 -20.94 19.98 -14.03
C THR A 228 -21.22 20.73 -12.72
N ARG A 229 -20.72 21.96 -12.60
CA ARG A 229 -20.92 22.91 -11.49
C ARG A 229 -20.28 22.53 -10.15
N THR A 230 -19.63 21.38 -10.08
CA THR A 230 -18.71 21.07 -8.98
C THR A 230 -17.59 22.10 -8.94
N ARG A 231 -17.29 22.64 -7.75
CA ARG A 231 -16.27 23.67 -7.55
C ARG A 231 -15.03 23.08 -6.89
N PHE A 232 -13.85 23.33 -7.47
CA PHE A 232 -12.58 22.93 -6.87
C PHE A 232 -11.66 24.14 -6.71
N SER A 233 -10.93 24.23 -5.61
CA SER A 233 -9.75 25.11 -5.55
C SER A 233 -8.56 24.41 -4.94
N ILE A 234 -7.38 24.65 -5.50
CA ILE A 234 -6.11 24.04 -5.09
C ILE A 234 -4.98 25.06 -5.19
N ARG A 235 -3.89 24.79 -4.46
CA ARG A 235 -2.62 25.52 -4.58
C ARG A 235 -1.67 24.80 -5.53
N ILE A 236 -0.91 25.58 -6.31
CA ILE A 236 0.22 25.09 -7.10
C ILE A 236 1.44 25.90 -6.70
N GLY A 237 2.30 25.30 -5.86
CA GLY A 237 3.60 25.86 -5.49
C GLY A 237 4.68 25.53 -6.51
N ALA A 238 5.91 25.98 -6.24
CA ALA A 238 7.07 25.74 -7.11
C ALA A 238 7.37 24.24 -7.32
N ASP A 239 7.17 23.43 -6.29
CA ASP A 239 7.44 21.98 -6.29
C ASP A 239 6.17 21.14 -6.45
N THR A 240 5.03 21.76 -6.77
CA THR A 240 3.75 21.04 -6.89
C THR A 240 3.59 20.46 -8.29
N GLU A 241 3.47 19.13 -8.37
CA GLU A 241 3.04 18.42 -9.57
C GLU A 241 1.52 18.30 -9.60
N ALA A 242 0.86 19.23 -10.31
CA ALA A 242 -0.58 19.19 -10.48
C ALA A 242 -0.95 18.44 -11.79
N GLY A 243 -1.63 17.30 -11.66
CA GLY A 243 -2.16 16.50 -12.76
C GLY A 243 -3.69 16.48 -12.75
N TYR A 244 -4.34 16.80 -13.88
CA TYR A 244 -5.81 16.81 -13.96
C TYR A 244 -6.34 15.48 -14.52
N TYR A 245 -7.32 14.86 -13.84
CA TYR A 245 -7.91 13.59 -14.25
C TYR A 245 -9.43 13.69 -14.41
N GLN A 246 -9.84 14.31 -15.52
CA GLN A 246 -11.08 14.01 -16.26
C GLN A 246 -12.45 14.46 -15.68
N PRO A 247 -13.44 14.69 -16.59
CA PRO A 247 -13.52 14.24 -17.97
C PRO A 247 -12.87 15.29 -18.87
N ALA A 248 -11.65 15.00 -19.31
CA ALA A 248 -10.79 15.84 -20.11
C ALA A 248 -11.25 15.81 -21.59
N SER A 249 -12.56 15.87 -21.77
CA SER A 249 -13.27 15.62 -23.02
C SER A 249 -14.44 16.57 -23.23
N ALA A 250 -14.80 17.44 -22.27
CA ALA A 250 -15.86 18.45 -22.47
C ALA A 250 -15.37 19.52 -23.45
N PRO A 251 -15.81 19.52 -24.73
CA PRO A 251 -15.26 20.43 -25.72
C PRO A 251 -15.93 21.80 -25.63
N GLY A 252 -15.18 22.85 -25.98
CA GLY A 252 -15.71 24.21 -26.11
C GLY A 252 -16.30 24.78 -24.82
N LYS A 253 -17.49 25.38 -24.89
CA LYS A 253 -18.10 26.11 -23.77
C LYS A 253 -18.46 25.23 -22.57
N ILE A 254 -18.61 23.92 -22.75
CA ILE A 254 -18.97 22.99 -21.66
C ILE A 254 -17.83 22.86 -20.64
N ALA A 255 -16.57 23.06 -21.06
CA ALA A 255 -15.44 23.08 -20.14
C ALA A 255 -15.56 24.17 -19.06
N LEU A 256 -16.29 25.27 -19.35
CA LEU A 256 -16.56 26.34 -18.39
C LEU A 256 -17.47 25.87 -17.23
N GLU A 257 -18.20 24.77 -17.41
CA GLU A 257 -19.05 24.19 -16.38
C GLU A 257 -18.29 23.28 -15.41
N TYR A 258 -16.97 23.14 -15.56
CA TYR A 258 -16.10 22.39 -14.64
C TYR A 258 -15.05 23.33 -14.00
N PRO A 259 -15.47 24.30 -13.17
CA PRO A 259 -14.57 25.33 -12.72
C PRO A 259 -13.56 24.80 -11.69
N ILE A 260 -12.29 25.16 -11.92
CA ILE A 260 -11.20 24.97 -10.98
C ILE A 260 -10.47 26.29 -10.76
N TRP A 261 -10.31 26.69 -9.51
CA TRP A 261 -9.58 27.89 -9.12
C TRP A 261 -8.20 27.53 -8.58
N ILE A 262 -7.20 28.22 -9.08
CA ILE A 262 -5.79 27.95 -8.79
C ILE A 262 -5.21 29.11 -8.00
N ASP A 263 -4.62 28.78 -6.84
CA ASP A 263 -3.69 29.67 -6.14
C ASP A 263 -2.26 29.35 -6.59
N GLY A 264 -1.68 30.20 -7.44
CA GLY A 264 -0.38 29.98 -8.06
C GLY A 264 -0.38 30.14 -9.58
N PRO A 265 0.77 29.87 -10.25
CA PRO A 265 0.89 30.02 -11.69
C PRO A 265 0.06 28.95 -12.42
N VAL A 266 -1.01 29.37 -13.09
CA VAL A 266 -1.88 28.48 -13.89
C VAL A 266 -1.08 27.71 -14.96
N SER A 267 -0.01 28.30 -15.49
CA SER A 267 0.89 27.66 -16.47
C SER A 267 1.66 26.46 -15.95
N ALA A 268 1.74 26.24 -14.62
CA ALA A 268 2.40 25.09 -14.02
C ALA A 268 1.54 23.81 -14.01
N LEU A 269 0.27 23.90 -14.44
CA LEU A 269 -0.59 22.73 -14.63
C LEU A 269 -0.05 21.83 -15.75
N LYS A 270 0.27 20.58 -15.42
CA LYS A 270 0.69 19.55 -16.39
C LYS A 270 -0.55 18.97 -17.09
N VAL A 271 -1.28 19.81 -17.83
CA VAL A 271 -2.52 19.44 -18.54
C VAL A 271 -2.36 19.70 -20.04
N PRO A 272 -2.74 18.76 -20.92
CA PRO A 272 -2.73 19.02 -22.36
C PRO A 272 -3.62 20.23 -22.72
N ALA A 273 -3.14 21.09 -23.61
CA ALA A 273 -3.85 22.29 -24.06
C ALA A 273 -5.28 21.95 -24.55
N GLY A 274 -6.28 22.74 -24.13
CA GLY A 274 -7.67 22.63 -24.60
C GLY A 274 -8.59 21.69 -23.81
N ARG A 275 -8.15 21.14 -22.66
CA ARG A 275 -8.93 20.14 -21.89
C ARG A 275 -9.53 20.62 -20.57
N VAL A 276 -9.13 21.80 -20.07
CA VAL A 276 -9.58 22.37 -18.79
C VAL A 276 -9.57 23.89 -18.90
N ASN A 277 -10.46 24.57 -18.17
CA ASN A 277 -10.46 26.03 -18.01
C ASN A 277 -10.09 26.42 -16.57
N PRO A 278 -8.79 26.42 -16.22
CA PRO A 278 -8.35 26.89 -14.91
C PRO A 278 -8.55 28.40 -14.77
N MET A 279 -9.03 28.81 -13.59
CA MET A 279 -9.31 30.21 -13.26
C MET A 279 -8.36 30.66 -12.13
N PRO A 280 -7.91 31.93 -12.11
CA PRO A 280 -7.19 32.46 -10.96
C PRO A 280 -8.11 32.49 -9.74
N LEU A 281 -7.56 32.17 -8.55
CA LEU A 281 -8.32 32.22 -7.31
C LEU A 281 -8.85 33.64 -7.03
N THR A 282 -10.11 33.72 -6.56
CA THR A 282 -10.81 34.98 -6.30
C THR A 282 -10.89 35.28 -4.80
N SER A 283 -11.07 36.56 -4.45
CA SER A 283 -11.34 36.97 -3.06
C SER A 283 -12.59 36.31 -2.49
N ALA A 284 -13.67 36.23 -3.27
CA ALA A 284 -14.92 35.61 -2.86
C ALA A 284 -14.75 34.14 -2.43
N LEU A 285 -13.89 33.36 -3.12
CA LEU A 285 -13.60 31.99 -2.72
C LEU A 285 -12.72 31.91 -1.47
N ARG A 286 -11.76 32.83 -1.30
CA ARG A 286 -11.00 32.91 -0.05
C ARG A 286 -11.93 33.24 1.12
N ASP A 287 -12.90 34.13 0.92
CA ASP A 287 -13.89 34.49 1.94
C ASP A 287 -14.82 33.32 2.27
N GLU A 288 -15.28 32.58 1.26
CA GLU A 288 -16.08 31.35 1.44
C GLU A 288 -15.30 30.28 2.23
N THR A 289 -14.02 30.06 1.90
CA THR A 289 -13.17 29.10 2.63
C THR A 289 -12.91 29.55 4.08
N ARG A 290 -12.67 30.84 4.31
CA ARG A 290 -12.54 31.38 5.69
C ARG A 290 -13.84 31.24 6.48
N ALA A 291 -15.00 31.47 5.86
CA ALA A 291 -16.29 31.28 6.50
C ALA A 291 -16.54 29.81 6.85
N LEU A 292 -16.19 28.87 5.95
CA LEU A 292 -16.23 27.43 6.22
C LEU A 292 -15.36 27.05 7.43
N GLN A 293 -14.12 27.55 7.46
CA GLN A 293 -13.20 27.33 8.58
C GLN A 293 -13.82 27.80 9.89
N GLN A 294 -14.32 29.03 9.93
CA GLN A 294 -14.90 29.63 11.13
C GLN A 294 -16.15 28.87 11.59
N ASP A 295 -17.03 28.46 10.68
CA ASP A 295 -18.23 27.68 10.99
C ASP A 295 -17.88 26.32 11.63
N VAL A 296 -17.03 25.53 10.97
CA VAL A 296 -16.69 24.18 11.46
C VAL A 296 -15.84 24.24 12.73
N MET A 297 -14.81 25.09 12.78
CA MET A 297 -13.96 25.22 13.97
C MET A 297 -14.70 25.85 15.15
N GLY A 298 -15.53 26.88 14.90
CA GLY A 298 -16.32 27.54 15.92
C GLY A 298 -17.32 26.60 16.58
N LEU A 299 -18.01 25.76 15.79
CA LEU A 299 -18.93 24.76 16.31
C LEU A 299 -18.24 23.59 17.00
N ALA A 300 -17.02 23.22 16.58
CA ALA A 300 -16.29 22.13 17.22
C ALA A 300 -15.71 22.54 18.59
N GLY A 301 -15.54 23.83 18.86
CA GLY A 301 -14.98 24.35 20.11
C GLY A 301 -13.47 24.13 20.26
N PRO A 302 -12.91 24.27 21.48
CA PRO A 302 -11.50 24.02 21.74
C PRO A 302 -11.14 22.53 21.58
N ARG A 303 -9.85 22.24 21.37
CA ARG A 303 -9.36 20.86 21.26
C ARG A 303 -9.51 20.13 22.60
N PRO A 304 -10.11 18.92 22.64
CA PRO A 304 -10.24 18.17 23.88
C PRO A 304 -8.88 17.64 24.35
N VAL A 305 -8.69 17.58 25.66
CA VAL A 305 -7.57 16.86 26.28
C VAL A 305 -7.93 15.37 26.29
N LEU A 306 -7.27 14.59 25.43
CA LEU A 306 -7.47 13.15 25.38
C LEU A 306 -6.85 12.48 26.60
N PRO A 307 -7.42 11.37 27.09
CA PRO A 307 -6.78 10.56 28.12
C PRO A 307 -5.37 10.13 27.70
N ALA A 308 -4.49 9.96 28.69
CA ALA A 308 -3.16 9.44 28.44
C ALA A 308 -3.25 8.06 27.75
N PRO A 309 -2.30 7.74 26.85
CA PRO A 309 -2.20 6.40 26.28
C PRO A 309 -2.02 5.36 27.40
N ASP A 310 -2.54 4.16 27.20
CA ASP A 310 -2.32 3.07 28.16
C ASP A 310 -0.82 2.77 28.32
N PRO A 311 -0.37 2.30 29.50
CA PRO A 311 1.02 1.91 29.73
C PRO A 311 1.49 0.89 28.66
N GLY A 312 2.56 1.24 27.92
CA GLY A 312 3.08 0.42 26.81
C GLY A 312 2.49 0.75 25.44
N ALA A 313 1.65 1.77 25.31
CA ALA A 313 1.23 2.30 24.01
C ALA A 313 2.40 3.04 23.31
N PRO A 314 2.64 2.81 22.01
CA PRO A 314 3.67 3.50 21.25
C PRO A 314 3.34 4.99 21.11
N PRO A 315 4.34 5.83 20.79
CA PRO A 315 4.10 7.24 20.55
C PRO A 315 3.18 7.42 19.33
N PRO A 316 2.41 8.52 19.27
CA PRO A 316 1.41 8.73 18.24
C PRO A 316 2.00 8.70 16.82
N PRO A 317 1.18 8.35 15.79
CA PRO A 317 1.56 8.43 14.39
C PRO A 317 2.11 9.83 14.10
N GLY A 318 3.37 9.90 13.68
CA GLY A 318 4.13 11.15 13.51
C GLY A 318 5.41 11.26 14.34
N ALA A 319 5.52 10.53 15.46
CA ALA A 319 6.76 10.40 16.24
C ALA A 319 7.65 9.23 15.77
N GLN A 320 7.08 8.24 15.09
CA GLN A 320 7.79 7.06 14.55
C GLN A 320 8.50 7.31 13.21
N ALA A 321 8.33 8.48 12.59
CA ALA A 321 8.91 8.79 11.28
C ALA A 321 10.46 8.74 11.23
N ALA A 322 11.14 8.59 12.38
CA ALA A 322 12.60 8.55 12.49
C ALA A 322 13.20 7.16 12.78
N SER A 323 12.42 6.10 13.00
CA SER A 323 13.02 4.79 13.33
C SER A 323 12.12 3.59 12.95
N GLY A 324 12.41 2.99 11.79
CA GLY A 324 12.04 1.60 11.51
C GLY A 324 10.59 1.33 11.15
N GLU A 325 10.01 2.09 10.22
CA GLU A 325 8.73 1.69 9.64
C GLU A 325 8.84 0.34 8.91
N PRO A 326 7.77 -0.48 8.92
CA PRO A 326 7.76 -1.72 8.16
C PRO A 326 7.99 -1.42 6.67
N VAL A 327 8.96 -2.11 6.06
CA VAL A 327 9.24 -2.00 4.62
C VAL A 327 8.04 -2.55 3.85
N SER A 328 7.43 -1.73 2.99
CA SER A 328 6.28 -2.16 2.19
C SER A 328 6.64 -3.29 1.22
N PRO A 329 5.69 -4.16 0.83
CA PRO A 329 5.95 -5.21 -0.14
C PRO A 329 6.58 -4.68 -1.44
N ARG A 330 6.10 -3.56 -1.97
CA ARG A 330 6.70 -2.88 -3.12
C ARG A 330 8.11 -2.42 -2.82
N GLN A 331 8.34 -1.76 -1.68
CA GLN A 331 9.67 -1.31 -1.29
C GLN A 331 10.64 -2.48 -1.09
N ARG A 332 10.18 -3.64 -0.60
CA ARG A 332 10.99 -4.86 -0.51
C ARG A 332 11.43 -5.32 -1.91
N VAL A 333 10.48 -5.42 -2.84
CA VAL A 333 10.79 -5.79 -4.23
C VAL A 333 11.78 -4.80 -4.83
N SER A 334 11.60 -3.49 -4.63
CA SER A 334 12.56 -2.47 -5.08
C SER A 334 13.94 -2.68 -4.46
N ASN A 335 14.03 -2.81 -3.13
CA ASN A 335 15.31 -2.98 -2.42
C ASN A 335 16.09 -4.20 -2.92
N VAL A 336 15.39 -5.27 -3.29
CA VAL A 336 16.00 -6.51 -3.78
C VAL A 336 16.37 -6.44 -5.27
N LEU A 337 15.50 -5.84 -6.11
CA LEU A 337 15.71 -5.83 -7.56
C LEU A 337 16.54 -4.64 -8.06
N GLN A 338 16.55 -3.52 -7.35
CA GLN A 338 17.28 -2.32 -7.78
C GLN A 338 18.80 -2.53 -7.87
N PRO A 339 19.46 -3.30 -6.98
CA PRO A 339 20.85 -3.71 -7.16
C PRO A 339 21.12 -4.58 -8.41
N LEU A 340 20.07 -5.20 -8.98
CA LEU A 340 20.16 -6.04 -10.18
C LEU A 340 19.95 -5.26 -11.49
N LEU A 341 19.63 -3.96 -11.42
CA LEU A 341 19.40 -3.15 -12.62
C LEU A 341 20.72 -2.89 -13.36
N PRO A 342 20.75 -3.05 -14.69
CA PRO A 342 21.83 -2.54 -15.53
C PRO A 342 22.05 -1.03 -15.35
N SER A 343 23.26 -0.57 -15.62
CA SER A 343 23.61 0.86 -15.53
C SER A 343 22.71 1.72 -16.41
N GLY A 344 22.24 2.85 -15.87
CA GLY A 344 21.35 3.77 -16.56
C GLY A 344 19.86 3.38 -16.55
N MET A 345 19.51 2.22 -15.99
CA MET A 345 18.11 1.87 -15.75
C MET A 345 17.62 2.37 -14.39
N THR A 346 16.33 2.70 -14.32
CA THR A 346 15.63 3.03 -13.08
C THR A 346 14.38 2.19 -12.96
N LEU A 347 14.07 1.75 -11.74
CA LEU A 347 12.79 1.14 -11.39
C LEU A 347 11.96 2.20 -10.66
N GLY A 348 10.87 2.65 -11.27
CA GLY A 348 10.03 3.74 -10.73
C GLY A 348 8.74 3.25 -10.09
N LYS A 349 8.13 2.19 -10.66
CA LYS A 349 6.82 1.72 -10.22
C LYS A 349 6.72 0.20 -10.22
N ILE A 350 6.00 -0.31 -9.22
CA ILE A 350 5.79 -1.75 -9.00
C ILE A 350 4.29 -1.97 -8.77
N ASP A 351 3.62 -2.60 -9.73
CA ASP A 351 2.22 -3.03 -9.59
C ASP A 351 2.19 -4.49 -9.12
N LEU A 352 1.83 -4.75 -7.87
CA LEU A 352 1.73 -6.11 -7.34
C LEU A 352 0.39 -6.76 -7.70
N TRP A 353 0.40 -8.07 -7.95
CA TRP A 353 -0.79 -8.93 -7.94
C TRP A 353 -0.47 -10.23 -7.21
N LYS A 354 -1.40 -11.19 -7.23
CA LYS A 354 -1.19 -12.52 -6.64
C LYS A 354 0.10 -13.12 -7.21
N ASP A 355 1.03 -13.51 -6.33
CA ASP A 355 2.30 -14.18 -6.70
C ASP A 355 3.11 -13.51 -7.83
N GLY A 356 3.00 -12.21 -8.06
CA GLY A 356 3.73 -11.52 -9.13
C GLY A 356 3.62 -9.99 -9.12
N ALA A 357 4.28 -9.37 -10.09
CA ALA A 357 4.32 -7.92 -10.24
C ALA A 357 4.64 -7.46 -11.65
N ALA A 358 4.22 -6.23 -11.98
CA ALA A 358 4.74 -5.49 -13.11
C ALA A 358 5.70 -4.43 -12.62
N LEU A 359 6.88 -4.42 -13.23
CA LEU A 359 7.97 -3.55 -12.92
C LEU A 359 8.08 -2.52 -14.05
N GLU A 360 7.88 -1.24 -13.72
CA GLU A 360 7.91 -0.13 -14.67
C GLU A 360 9.05 0.82 -14.33
N GLY A 361 9.67 1.37 -15.37
CA GLY A 361 10.86 2.18 -15.21
C GLY A 361 11.34 2.82 -16.50
N ARG A 362 12.52 3.43 -16.44
CA ARG A 362 13.21 3.99 -17.60
C ARG A 362 14.53 3.26 -17.85
N ALA A 363 14.89 3.14 -19.12
CA ALA A 363 16.13 2.53 -19.57
C ALA A 363 16.75 3.37 -20.69
N PRO A 364 18.07 3.25 -20.92
CA PRO A 364 18.71 3.96 -22.03
C PRO A 364 18.19 3.48 -23.39
N ASP A 365 17.91 2.18 -23.54
CA ASP A 365 17.42 1.57 -24.78
C ASP A 365 16.70 0.23 -24.54
N ASP A 366 16.10 -0.32 -25.61
CA ASP A 366 15.45 -1.63 -25.62
C ASP A 366 16.39 -2.79 -25.28
N ALA A 367 17.70 -2.67 -25.56
CA ALA A 367 18.67 -3.74 -25.32
C ALA A 367 18.94 -3.90 -23.81
N ALA A 368 19.04 -2.79 -23.08
CA ALA A 368 19.15 -2.78 -21.62
C ALA A 368 17.94 -3.46 -20.95
N VAL A 369 16.72 -3.23 -21.46
CA VAL A 369 15.50 -3.90 -20.95
C VAL A 369 15.59 -5.42 -21.15
N ARG A 370 16.04 -5.88 -22.32
CA ARG A 370 16.21 -7.32 -22.59
C ARG A 370 17.29 -7.96 -21.73
N GLN A 371 18.40 -7.25 -21.51
CA GLN A 371 19.48 -7.70 -20.62
C GLN A 371 18.97 -7.83 -19.18
N TRP A 372 18.18 -6.87 -18.71
CA TRP A 372 17.60 -6.94 -17.37
C TRP A 372 16.67 -8.15 -17.19
N VAL A 373 15.85 -8.47 -18.20
CA VAL A 373 15.02 -9.69 -18.17
C VAL A 373 15.86 -10.96 -18.03
N GLN A 374 17.02 -11.04 -18.71
CA GLN A 374 17.95 -12.16 -18.56
C GLN A 374 18.59 -12.22 -17.17
N VAL A 375 18.87 -11.07 -16.55
CA VAL A 375 19.37 -10.99 -15.16
C VAL A 375 18.29 -11.48 -14.19
N LEU A 376 17.04 -11.06 -14.37
CA LEU A 376 15.90 -11.50 -13.56
C LEU A 376 15.65 -13.01 -13.67
N GLU A 377 15.82 -13.59 -14.86
CA GLU A 377 15.65 -15.04 -15.06
C GLU A 377 16.69 -15.86 -14.27
N ARG A 378 17.88 -15.29 -14.03
CA ARG A 378 18.99 -15.93 -13.33
C ARG A 378 19.14 -15.51 -11.87
N SER A 379 18.32 -14.57 -11.38
CA SER A 379 18.53 -13.96 -10.06
C SER A 379 18.09 -14.85 -8.90
N GLY A 380 17.20 -15.81 -9.15
CA GLY A 380 16.58 -16.59 -8.08
C GLY A 380 15.60 -15.77 -7.21
N GLU A 381 15.16 -14.61 -7.67
CA GLU A 381 14.16 -13.77 -6.98
C GLU A 381 12.76 -13.87 -7.59
N VAL A 382 12.70 -14.16 -8.90
CA VAL A 382 11.46 -14.19 -9.69
C VAL A 382 11.49 -15.35 -10.68
N ARG A 383 10.32 -15.69 -11.23
CA ARG A 383 10.11 -16.67 -12.30
C ARG A 383 9.36 -16.03 -13.47
N ASN A 384 9.60 -16.55 -14.67
CA ASN A 384 8.94 -16.13 -15.93
C ASN A 384 8.97 -14.61 -16.18
N PRO A 385 10.13 -13.92 -16.11
CA PRO A 385 10.18 -12.50 -16.46
C PRO A 385 9.86 -12.29 -17.95
N GLN A 386 8.97 -11.36 -18.27
CA GLN A 386 8.51 -11.08 -19.63
C GLN A 386 8.39 -9.59 -19.88
N VAL A 387 8.94 -9.11 -21.00
CA VAL A 387 8.71 -7.72 -21.45
C VAL A 387 7.26 -7.60 -21.92
N ALA A 388 6.46 -6.76 -21.26
CA ALA A 388 5.11 -6.44 -21.69
C ALA A 388 5.13 -5.39 -22.81
N TRP A 389 5.90 -4.31 -22.62
CA TRP A 389 6.09 -3.27 -23.63
C TRP A 389 7.35 -2.45 -23.35
N VAL A 390 7.85 -1.82 -24.43
CA VAL A 390 8.87 -0.78 -24.41
C VAL A 390 8.36 0.39 -25.27
N ARG A 391 8.51 1.62 -24.79
CA ARG A 391 8.02 2.84 -25.45
C ARG A 391 9.10 3.90 -25.42
N ARG A 392 9.32 4.56 -26.57
CA ARG A 392 10.32 5.63 -26.66
C ARG A 392 9.81 6.90 -25.99
N GLU A 393 10.63 7.48 -25.13
CA GLU A 393 10.41 8.77 -24.46
C GLU A 393 11.65 9.64 -24.60
N GLY A 394 11.70 10.45 -25.66
CA GLY A 394 12.87 11.25 -26.00
C GLY A 394 14.10 10.38 -26.28
N ASP A 395 15.16 10.59 -25.50
CA ASP A 395 16.45 9.89 -25.60
C ASP A 395 16.50 8.58 -24.78
N GLN A 396 15.42 8.25 -24.07
CA GLN A 396 15.28 7.04 -23.27
C GLN A 396 14.09 6.20 -23.73
N VAL A 397 13.94 5.02 -23.12
CA VAL A 397 12.74 4.20 -23.25
C VAL A 397 12.09 3.99 -21.89
N ALA A 398 10.77 4.12 -21.84
CA ALA A 398 9.97 3.59 -20.75
C ALA A 398 9.70 2.10 -21.01
N TYR A 399 9.69 1.29 -19.96
CA TYR A 399 9.45 -0.15 -20.08
C TYR A 399 8.44 -0.65 -19.05
N ARG A 400 7.85 -1.82 -19.34
CA ARG A 400 7.12 -2.65 -18.38
C ARG A 400 7.53 -4.11 -18.52
N VAL A 401 7.94 -4.73 -17.42
CA VAL A 401 8.29 -6.16 -17.32
C VAL A 401 7.37 -6.84 -16.31
N LEU A 402 6.76 -7.95 -16.68
CA LEU A 402 5.94 -8.79 -15.80
C LEU A 402 6.83 -9.88 -15.20
N VAL A 403 6.66 -10.14 -13.90
CA VAL A 403 7.37 -11.19 -13.18
C VAL A 403 6.40 -11.94 -12.27
N ASN A 404 6.70 -13.19 -11.98
CA ASN A 404 6.05 -13.92 -10.89
C ASN A 404 7.06 -14.10 -9.75
N PHE A 405 6.62 -13.94 -8.51
CA PHE A 405 7.44 -14.20 -7.34
C PHE A 405 7.56 -15.69 -7.07
N LEU A 406 8.58 -16.04 -6.29
CA LEU A 406 8.81 -17.39 -5.80
C LEU A 406 7.98 -17.70 -4.55
N CYS A 407 7.09 -16.81 -4.14
CA CYS A 407 6.24 -16.90 -2.95
C CYS A 407 4.84 -16.36 -3.28
N ALA A 408 3.87 -16.62 -2.41
CA ALA A 408 2.51 -16.11 -2.58
C ALA A 408 2.43 -14.58 -2.49
N ALA A 409 3.32 -13.97 -1.69
CA ALA A 409 3.48 -12.52 -1.56
C ALA A 409 4.90 -12.17 -1.05
N PRO A 410 5.43 -10.97 -1.34
CA PRO A 410 6.71 -10.53 -0.79
C PRO A 410 6.77 -10.63 0.74
N GLY A 411 7.81 -11.25 1.27
CA GLY A 411 8.02 -11.53 2.70
C GLY A 411 7.50 -12.91 3.15
N GLU A 412 6.67 -13.58 2.36
CA GLU A 412 6.20 -14.95 2.62
C GLU A 412 7.20 -15.99 2.12
N ARG A 413 7.13 -17.22 2.66
CA ARG A 413 8.06 -18.31 2.33
C ARG A 413 8.10 -18.62 0.82
N SER A 414 9.31 -18.86 0.31
CA SER A 414 9.53 -19.36 -1.04
C SER A 414 8.93 -20.76 -1.24
N VAL A 415 8.39 -21.01 -2.43
CA VAL A 415 7.93 -22.32 -2.90
C VAL A 415 9.03 -23.13 -3.58
N CYS A 416 10.24 -22.58 -3.75
CA CYS A 416 11.38 -23.28 -4.32
C CYS A 416 12.03 -24.25 -3.32
N LEU A 417 12.77 -25.24 -3.84
CA LEU A 417 13.64 -26.07 -3.01
C LEU A 417 14.71 -25.18 -2.36
N PRO A 418 14.83 -25.14 -1.02
CA PRO A 418 15.92 -24.43 -0.35
C PRO A 418 17.25 -25.09 -0.67
N ALA A 419 18.17 -24.34 -1.25
CA ALA A 419 19.51 -24.81 -1.58
C ALA A 419 20.49 -23.62 -1.58
N THR A 420 21.78 -23.91 -1.53
CA THR A 420 22.85 -22.93 -1.69
C THR A 420 23.54 -23.11 -3.03
N GLY A 421 24.08 -22.01 -3.57
CA GLY A 421 24.80 -22.01 -4.86
C GLY A 421 23.99 -21.41 -6.01
N SER A 422 24.56 -21.45 -7.21
CA SER A 422 24.00 -20.82 -8.42
C SER A 422 23.15 -21.78 -9.27
N ALA A 423 23.05 -23.06 -8.91
CA ALA A 423 22.25 -24.08 -9.59
C ALA A 423 21.93 -25.23 -8.63
N TYR A 424 20.84 -25.95 -8.88
CA TYR A 424 20.51 -27.17 -8.16
C TYR A 424 21.44 -28.33 -8.56
N THR A 425 21.88 -29.10 -7.58
CA THR A 425 22.63 -30.34 -7.81
C THR A 425 21.70 -31.56 -7.78
N GLN A 426 22.10 -32.63 -8.48
CA GLN A 426 21.36 -33.89 -8.49
C GLN A 426 21.16 -34.42 -7.06
N GLN A 427 22.21 -34.36 -6.23
CA GLN A 427 22.17 -34.80 -4.84
C GLN A 427 21.14 -34.01 -4.01
N GLN A 428 21.11 -32.68 -4.15
CA GLN A 428 20.15 -31.83 -3.41
C GLN A 428 18.69 -32.20 -3.75
N VAL A 429 18.41 -32.44 -5.03
CA VAL A 429 17.06 -32.81 -5.49
C VAL A 429 16.70 -34.22 -5.03
N GLU A 430 17.65 -35.15 -5.07
CA GLU A 430 17.45 -36.53 -4.63
C GLU A 430 17.18 -36.61 -3.12
N ASP A 431 17.99 -35.93 -2.31
CA ASP A 431 17.83 -35.91 -0.85
C ASP A 431 16.49 -35.31 -0.42
N ALA A 432 15.98 -34.32 -1.18
CA ALA A 432 14.67 -33.73 -0.94
C ALA A 432 13.50 -34.63 -1.40
N LEU A 433 13.70 -35.46 -2.44
CA LEU A 433 12.67 -36.36 -2.97
C LEU A 433 12.53 -37.67 -2.20
N ARG A 434 13.65 -38.24 -1.74
CA ARG A 434 13.70 -39.57 -1.13
C ARG A 434 12.73 -39.77 0.04
N PRO A 435 12.55 -38.81 0.98
CA PRO A 435 11.57 -38.95 2.07
C PRO A 435 10.12 -39.04 1.57
N VAL A 436 9.82 -38.40 0.44
CA VAL A 436 8.45 -38.32 -0.11
C VAL A 436 8.12 -39.54 -0.98
N LEU A 437 9.12 -40.12 -1.66
CA LEU A 437 8.94 -41.35 -2.44
C LEU A 437 8.64 -42.56 -1.53
N GLY A 438 9.18 -42.58 -0.31
CA GLY A 438 8.96 -43.64 0.67
C GLY A 438 9.68 -44.94 0.35
N ASN A 439 9.69 -45.88 1.30
CA ASN A 439 10.58 -47.05 1.26
C ASN A 439 10.19 -48.11 0.21
N GLY A 440 8.95 -48.08 -0.30
CA GLY A 440 8.46 -49.03 -1.32
C GLY A 440 8.86 -48.69 -2.76
N VAL A 441 9.58 -47.59 -2.97
CA VAL A 441 10.05 -47.16 -4.30
C VAL A 441 11.57 -47.07 -4.29
N THR A 442 12.22 -47.80 -5.18
CA THR A 442 13.67 -47.74 -5.39
C THR A 442 13.96 -46.82 -6.56
N LEU A 443 14.69 -45.73 -6.32
CA LEU A 443 15.15 -44.84 -7.37
C LEU A 443 16.41 -45.43 -8.02
N THR A 444 16.39 -45.68 -9.32
CA THR A 444 17.55 -46.20 -10.07
C THR A 444 18.27 -45.10 -10.85
N LYS A 445 17.59 -44.00 -11.17
CA LYS A 445 18.17 -42.86 -11.89
C LYS A 445 17.44 -41.57 -11.53
N LEU A 446 18.23 -40.51 -11.31
CA LEU A 446 17.77 -39.12 -11.27
C LEU A 446 18.66 -38.29 -12.18
N VAL A 447 18.10 -37.56 -13.12
CA VAL A 447 18.87 -36.67 -14.00
C VAL A 447 18.21 -35.30 -14.04
N LEU A 448 19.02 -34.26 -13.86
CA LEU A 448 18.60 -32.87 -14.11
C LEU A 448 18.89 -32.52 -15.56
N ARG A 449 17.88 -32.02 -16.28
CA ARG A 449 18.00 -31.56 -17.66
C ARG A 449 17.53 -30.13 -17.80
N ASP A 450 18.17 -29.38 -18.69
CA ASP A 450 17.69 -28.06 -19.07
C ASP A 450 16.50 -28.20 -20.05
N GLY A 451 15.37 -27.62 -19.67
CA GLY A 451 14.19 -27.52 -20.52
C GLY A 451 13.96 -26.09 -21.01
N LYS A 452 13.23 -25.94 -22.12
CA LYS A 452 12.84 -24.61 -22.68
C LYS A 452 12.05 -23.70 -21.73
N ARG A 453 11.58 -24.22 -20.59
CA ARG A 453 10.74 -23.51 -19.61
C ARG A 453 11.17 -23.85 -18.16
N GLY A 454 12.46 -24.10 -17.94
CA GLY A 454 13.03 -24.43 -16.63
C GLY A 454 13.64 -25.83 -16.54
N GLN A 455 14.23 -26.11 -15.39
CA GLN A 455 14.93 -27.36 -15.11
C GLN A 455 13.94 -28.53 -14.96
N LEU A 456 14.26 -29.65 -15.61
CA LEU A 456 13.48 -30.89 -15.57
C LEU A 456 14.21 -31.93 -14.71
N VAL A 457 13.43 -32.69 -13.95
CA VAL A 457 13.88 -33.83 -13.17
C VAL A 457 13.33 -35.10 -13.82
N GLU A 458 14.22 -35.88 -14.41
CA GLU A 458 13.92 -37.21 -14.94
C GLU A 458 14.18 -38.23 -13.84
N LEU A 459 13.16 -39.00 -13.49
CA LEU A 459 13.21 -40.06 -12.50
C LEU A 459 12.96 -41.39 -13.19
N GLU A 460 13.79 -42.39 -12.89
CA GLU A 460 13.49 -43.78 -13.17
C GLU A 460 13.71 -44.61 -11.92
N GLY A 461 12.93 -45.67 -11.77
CA GLY A 461 13.02 -46.54 -10.63
C GLY A 461 12.16 -47.79 -10.74
N GLY A 462 12.11 -48.54 -9.66
CA GLY A 462 11.33 -49.76 -9.53
C GLY A 462 10.51 -49.80 -8.25
N GLY A 463 9.40 -50.53 -8.30
CA GLY A 463 8.45 -50.69 -7.20
C GLY A 463 7.14 -51.32 -7.68
N SER A 464 6.27 -51.69 -6.75
CA SER A 464 4.93 -52.14 -7.14
C SER A 464 4.13 -50.97 -7.76
N GLU A 465 3.22 -51.26 -8.70
CA GLU A 465 2.41 -50.22 -9.34
C GLU A 465 1.65 -49.36 -8.30
N ALA A 466 1.13 -49.99 -7.26
CA ALA A 466 0.40 -49.31 -6.18
C ALA A 466 1.29 -48.34 -5.40
N GLU A 467 2.50 -48.77 -5.02
CA GLU A 467 3.45 -47.94 -4.27
C GLU A 467 3.98 -46.78 -5.12
N VAL A 468 4.31 -47.04 -6.38
CA VAL A 468 4.77 -46.00 -7.32
C VAL A 468 3.68 -44.96 -7.53
N ARG A 469 2.43 -45.38 -7.78
CA ARG A 469 1.31 -44.44 -7.97
C ARG A 469 1.09 -43.59 -6.72
N ALA A 470 1.13 -44.19 -5.53
CA ALA A 470 1.00 -43.47 -4.27
C ALA A 470 2.18 -42.51 -4.00
N ALA A 471 3.40 -42.89 -4.37
CA ALA A 471 4.59 -42.04 -4.25
C ALA A 471 4.50 -40.82 -5.17
N LEU A 472 4.14 -41.01 -6.44
CA LEU A 472 3.98 -39.90 -7.40
C LEU A 472 2.84 -38.95 -7.00
N GLU A 473 1.75 -39.49 -6.44
CA GLU A 473 0.67 -38.65 -5.93
C GLU A 473 1.08 -37.86 -4.69
N ARG A 474 1.86 -38.45 -3.77
CA ARG A 474 2.47 -37.71 -2.64
C ARG A 474 3.41 -36.61 -3.12
N VAL A 475 4.26 -36.89 -4.11
CA VAL A 475 5.13 -35.88 -4.73
C VAL A 475 4.28 -34.72 -5.27
N ARG A 476 3.21 -35.02 -6.00
CA ARG A 476 2.29 -34.01 -6.54
C ARG A 476 1.60 -33.16 -5.47
N GLN A 477 1.26 -33.74 -4.32
CA GLN A 477 0.50 -33.07 -3.26
C GLN A 477 1.40 -32.33 -2.24
N GLN A 478 2.60 -32.86 -1.97
CA GLN A 478 3.45 -32.42 -0.86
C GLN A 478 4.67 -31.62 -1.31
N ILE A 479 5.02 -31.62 -2.60
CA ILE A 479 6.23 -30.97 -3.11
C ILE A 479 5.85 -29.72 -3.93
N PRO A 480 5.81 -28.52 -3.31
CA PRO A 480 5.41 -27.29 -3.99
C PRO A 480 6.44 -26.77 -5.00
N TRP A 481 7.69 -27.26 -4.95
CA TRP A 481 8.76 -26.87 -5.88
C TRP A 481 8.80 -27.71 -7.17
N LEU A 482 7.90 -28.69 -7.32
CA LEU A 482 7.76 -29.51 -8.52
C LEU A 482 6.37 -29.37 -9.15
N THR A 483 6.33 -29.45 -10.47
CA THR A 483 5.11 -29.56 -11.27
C THR A 483 5.17 -30.82 -12.12
N ALA A 484 4.10 -31.61 -12.10
CA ALA A 484 4.06 -32.89 -12.82
C ALA A 484 4.10 -32.65 -14.34
N SER A 485 4.96 -33.36 -15.07
CA SER A 485 5.01 -33.22 -16.54
C SER A 485 4.77 -34.49 -17.36
N SER A 486 4.87 -35.70 -16.80
CA SER A 486 4.32 -36.96 -17.36
C SER A 486 4.87 -38.13 -16.55
N SER A 487 4.14 -39.24 -16.46
CA SER A 487 4.64 -40.47 -15.84
C SER A 487 4.21 -41.71 -16.62
N GLY A 488 5.13 -42.65 -16.79
CA GLY A 488 4.86 -44.01 -17.29
C GLY A 488 5.12 -45.02 -16.19
N ILE A 489 4.22 -46.00 -16.04
CA ILE A 489 4.37 -47.12 -15.11
C ILE A 489 4.20 -48.41 -15.90
N GLY A 490 5.13 -49.36 -15.78
CA GLY A 490 5.07 -50.63 -16.50
C GLY A 490 5.99 -51.70 -15.91
N GLN A 491 5.53 -52.95 -15.86
CA GLN A 491 6.27 -54.15 -15.43
C GLN A 491 7.28 -53.93 -14.27
N GLY A 492 6.82 -53.37 -13.14
CA GLY A 492 7.66 -53.17 -11.94
C GLY A 492 8.66 -52.01 -12.03
N SER A 493 8.60 -51.23 -13.10
CA SER A 493 9.41 -50.03 -13.33
C SER A 493 8.54 -48.79 -13.53
N PHE A 494 9.10 -47.62 -13.26
CA PHE A 494 8.45 -46.35 -13.56
C PHE A 494 9.44 -45.34 -14.12
N SER A 495 8.90 -44.44 -14.94
CA SER A 495 9.59 -43.22 -15.36
C SER A 495 8.68 -42.03 -15.10
N ALA A 496 9.27 -40.95 -14.58
CA ALA A 496 8.56 -39.70 -14.36
C ALA A 496 9.41 -38.54 -14.83
N LEU A 497 8.78 -37.61 -15.55
CA LEU A 497 9.35 -36.33 -15.87
C LEU A 497 8.61 -35.28 -15.04
N LEU A 498 9.35 -34.59 -14.19
CA LEU A 498 8.87 -33.52 -13.33
C LEU A 498 9.57 -32.22 -13.72
N ARG A 499 8.93 -31.09 -13.49
CA ARG A 499 9.51 -29.77 -13.75
C ARG A 499 9.70 -29.02 -12.45
N MET A 500 10.91 -28.50 -12.24
CA MET A 500 11.19 -27.59 -11.15
C MET A 500 10.51 -26.24 -11.39
N VAL A 501 9.87 -25.72 -10.35
CA VAL A 501 9.26 -24.38 -10.38
C VAL A 501 10.32 -23.29 -10.53
N CYS A 502 11.53 -23.53 -10.01
CA CYS A 502 12.62 -22.59 -9.96
C CYS A 502 13.83 -23.17 -10.70
N ALA A 503 14.43 -22.40 -11.60
CA ALA A 503 15.60 -22.83 -12.38
C ALA A 503 16.92 -22.68 -11.58
N VAL A 504 16.94 -21.76 -10.62
CA VAL A 504 18.08 -21.53 -9.72
C VAL A 504 17.59 -21.45 -8.28
N PRO A 505 18.44 -21.82 -7.29
CA PRO A 505 18.11 -21.65 -5.88
C PRO A 505 17.82 -20.19 -5.51
N PRO A 506 16.92 -19.93 -4.55
CA PRO A 506 16.76 -18.60 -3.98
C PRO A 506 18.07 -18.11 -3.35
N PRO A 507 18.40 -16.82 -3.43
CA PRO A 507 19.61 -16.27 -2.83
C PRO A 507 19.62 -16.42 -1.31
N ALA A 508 20.83 -16.52 -0.74
CA ALA A 508 21.04 -16.73 0.69
C ALA A 508 20.79 -15.47 1.56
N THR A 509 20.77 -14.29 0.95
CA THR A 509 20.38 -13.03 1.59
C THR A 509 18.85 -12.91 1.67
N PRO A 510 18.28 -12.03 2.52
CA PRO A 510 16.83 -11.84 2.55
C PRO A 510 16.34 -11.28 1.19
N GLY A 511 15.83 -12.16 0.34
CA GLY A 511 15.25 -11.82 -0.96
C GLY A 511 13.80 -11.34 -0.86
N ILE A 512 13.10 -11.34 -1.99
CA ILE A 512 11.70 -10.93 -2.06
C ILE A 512 10.83 -11.82 -1.14
N CYS A 513 11.14 -13.11 -1.04
CA CYS A 513 10.36 -14.14 -0.35
C CYS A 513 10.92 -14.52 1.03
N ALA A 514 11.72 -13.65 1.65
CA ALA A 514 12.23 -13.87 3.00
C ALA A 514 11.90 -12.66 3.88
N ALA A 515 11.25 -12.90 5.02
CA ALA A 515 11.11 -11.85 6.03
C ALA A 515 12.51 -11.41 6.51
N PRO A 516 12.75 -10.12 6.79
CA PRO A 516 13.97 -9.71 7.46
C PRO A 516 14.00 -10.43 8.80
N GLU A 517 15.10 -11.06 9.17
CA GLU A 517 15.25 -11.59 10.51
C GLU A 517 14.92 -10.49 11.51
N GLN A 518 13.83 -10.65 12.27
CA GLN A 518 13.66 -9.90 13.50
C GLN A 518 14.82 -10.35 14.38
N ARG A 519 15.86 -9.52 14.49
CA ARG A 519 16.88 -9.69 15.52
C ARG A 519 16.11 -9.82 16.84
N ARG A 520 16.17 -11.02 17.42
CA ARG A 520 15.63 -11.31 18.74
C ARG A 520 16.36 -10.49 19.80
#